data_AF-A0A3N5YHN2-F1
#
_entry.id   AF-A0A3N5YHN2-F1
#
_cell.length_a   1.000
_cell.length_b   1.000
_cell.length_c   1.000
_cell.angle_alpha   90.00
_cell.angle_beta   90.00
_cell.angle_gamma   90.00
#
_symmetry.space_group_name_H-M   'P 1'
#
loop_
_entity.id
_entity.type
_entity.pdbx_description
1 polymer ?
#
loop_
_entity_poly.entity_id
_entity_poly.type
_entity_poly.pdbx_seq_one_letter_code
_entity_poly.pdbx_strand_id
1 'polypeptide(L)'
;MARRLGVLLLVVSTALGVVAAGTAPRGNEPVRVLFVGNSYTYFHNLPEMFAGLASAGGRPVETRMVAPGGWRLKDHWEKGEARKALAERTWDYVVLQDQSTLGVTLFVEGKARVSSDRVFRPSADQWAAEARKAGARPVFYLTWARKASPEDQDTLTHAYMSAARDSRALVSPVGLAWRRVRDERPAIELFEPDGSHPSPSGTYLAACTFYAALFDKDPRGLPETVSGQPVDLETEQVQAGKRTVLAKLSAEHARVMQHAAWQAWQAVKKSGGYIEVKPLSPGLPPLPAPRAVPAAALAGNWTGTLVMHPAGPIDMVLSLEKAAPGWSGRIELKAEKPDAASVADLAVADGDIRFVLPASTAIAGLRVQFRGVAVSATELRGTAEAAGADPDAPLRLLGSWRLTR
;
A
#
# COMPACT_ATOMS: atom_id res chain seq x y z
N MET A 1 6.50 -77.60 15.09
CA MET A 1 6.69 -76.23 15.60
C MET A 1 7.84 -75.58 14.85
N ALA A 2 7.55 -74.79 13.82
CA ALA A 2 8.55 -74.06 13.03
C ALA A 2 8.28 -72.56 13.15
N ARG A 3 9.20 -71.81 13.77
CA ARG A 3 9.15 -70.35 13.91
C ARG A 3 9.56 -69.71 12.57
N ARG A 4 8.68 -68.92 11.96
CA ARG A 4 9.01 -68.03 10.84
C ARG A 4 9.39 -66.66 11.39
N LEU A 5 10.64 -66.23 11.16
CA LEU A 5 11.08 -64.85 11.32
C LEU A 5 10.50 -64.01 10.16
N GLY A 6 9.73 -62.98 10.48
CA GLY A 6 9.33 -61.94 9.52
C GLY A 6 10.35 -60.79 9.56
N VAL A 7 11.02 -60.56 8.43
CA VAL A 7 11.86 -59.37 8.21
C VAL A 7 10.95 -58.23 7.78
N LEU A 8 10.90 -57.15 8.56
CA LEU A 8 10.19 -55.91 8.23
C LEU A 8 11.14 -55.01 7.42
N LEU A 9 10.92 -54.88 6.12
CA LEU A 9 11.62 -53.91 5.27
C LEU A 9 11.06 -52.50 5.53
N LEU A 10 11.88 -51.63 6.10
CA LEU A 10 11.59 -50.21 6.25
C LEU A 10 11.91 -49.50 4.92
N VAL A 11 10.89 -49.14 4.14
CA VAL A 11 11.05 -48.31 2.93
C VAL A 11 11.11 -46.84 3.38
N VAL A 12 12.32 -46.28 3.42
CA VAL A 12 12.52 -44.84 3.62
C VAL A 12 12.23 -44.15 2.29
N SER A 13 11.05 -43.55 2.17
CA SER A 13 10.66 -42.70 1.03
C SER A 13 11.30 -41.32 1.17
N THR A 14 12.44 -41.09 0.51
CA THR A 14 12.98 -39.74 0.31
C THR A 14 12.13 -39.00 -0.72
N ALA A 15 11.24 -38.12 -0.25
CA ALA A 15 10.52 -37.18 -1.11
C ALA A 15 11.49 -36.08 -1.57
N LEU A 16 12.08 -36.23 -2.75
CA LEU A 16 12.70 -35.11 -3.46
C LEU A 16 11.59 -34.16 -3.90
N GLY A 17 11.55 -32.97 -3.29
CA GLY A 17 10.70 -31.87 -3.74
C GLY A 17 11.09 -31.44 -5.14
N VAL A 18 10.27 -31.81 -6.13
CA VAL A 18 10.35 -31.23 -7.48
C VAL A 18 9.90 -29.77 -7.36
N VAL A 19 10.87 -28.85 -7.35
CA VAL A 19 10.62 -27.45 -7.70
C VAL A 19 10.26 -27.46 -9.18
N ALA A 20 9.01 -27.17 -9.51
CA ALA A 20 8.59 -26.97 -10.89
C ALA A 20 9.38 -25.78 -11.45
N ALA A 21 10.45 -26.09 -12.19
CA ALA A 21 11.19 -25.10 -12.95
C ALA A 21 10.26 -24.57 -14.03
N GLY A 22 9.81 -23.31 -13.89
CA GLY A 22 9.16 -22.60 -14.97
C GLY A 22 10.07 -22.65 -16.20
N THR A 23 9.51 -22.99 -17.36
CA THR A 23 10.26 -23.06 -18.61
C THR A 23 10.94 -21.73 -18.87
N ALA A 24 12.27 -21.73 -18.89
CA ALA A 24 13.03 -20.59 -19.40
C ALA A 24 12.60 -20.28 -20.84
N PRO A 25 12.60 -19.01 -21.28
CA PRO A 25 12.20 -18.65 -22.64
C PRO A 25 12.99 -19.46 -23.66
N ARG A 26 12.30 -20.01 -24.66
CA ARG A 26 12.90 -20.76 -25.75
C ARG A 26 13.44 -19.78 -26.81
N GLY A 27 14.76 -19.68 -26.95
CA GLY A 27 15.39 -19.01 -28.10
C GLY A 27 15.24 -17.48 -28.15
N ASN A 28 15.19 -16.95 -29.38
CA ASN A 28 15.20 -15.50 -29.71
C ASN A 28 13.79 -14.86 -29.68
N GLU A 29 12.78 -15.55 -29.14
CA GLU A 29 11.43 -15.02 -29.00
C GLU A 29 11.34 -14.03 -27.83
N PRO A 30 10.57 -12.94 -27.98
CA PRO A 30 10.41 -11.96 -26.92
C PRO A 30 9.68 -12.55 -25.71
N VAL A 31 10.11 -12.16 -24.51
CA VAL A 31 9.44 -12.54 -23.26
C VAL A 31 8.10 -11.82 -23.16
N ARG A 32 7.00 -12.56 -22.98
CA ARG A 32 5.65 -12.00 -22.90
C ARG A 32 5.24 -11.74 -21.45
N VAL A 33 4.89 -10.50 -21.14
CA VAL A 33 4.51 -10.05 -19.79
C VAL A 33 3.14 -9.39 -19.78
N LEU A 34 2.21 -9.94 -19.00
CA LEU A 34 0.91 -9.31 -18.72
C LEU A 34 0.99 -8.54 -17.41
N PHE A 35 0.67 -7.25 -17.43
CA PHE A 35 0.53 -6.43 -16.24
C PHE A 35 -0.94 -6.30 -15.85
N VAL A 36 -1.30 -6.77 -14.67
CA VAL A 36 -2.61 -6.56 -14.03
C VAL A 36 -2.40 -5.57 -12.88
N GLY A 37 -2.91 -4.36 -13.02
CA GLY A 37 -2.58 -3.26 -12.10
C GLY A 37 -3.52 -2.06 -12.19
N ASN A 38 -2.99 -0.86 -11.97
CA ASN A 38 -3.74 0.39 -12.03
C ASN A 38 -2.80 1.56 -12.41
N SER A 39 -3.04 2.75 -11.86
CA SER A 39 -2.21 3.94 -12.09
C SER A 39 -0.74 3.78 -11.74
N TYR A 40 -0.38 2.88 -10.82
CA TYR A 40 1.05 2.57 -10.55
C TYR A 40 1.70 1.76 -11.67
N THR A 41 0.90 1.25 -12.61
CA THR A 41 1.33 0.56 -13.83
C THR A 41 1.24 1.49 -15.05
N TYR A 42 0.16 2.23 -15.28
CA TYR A 42 0.05 3.02 -16.52
C TYR A 42 0.76 4.38 -16.48
N PHE A 43 1.05 4.94 -15.30
CA PHE A 43 1.79 6.21 -15.21
C PHE A 43 3.17 6.10 -15.87
N HIS A 44 3.44 7.02 -16.80
CA HIS A 44 4.62 7.02 -17.67
C HIS A 44 4.84 5.72 -18.46
N ASN A 45 3.76 4.94 -18.64
CA ASN A 45 3.71 3.65 -19.32
C ASN A 45 4.84 2.70 -18.88
N LEU A 46 4.80 2.28 -17.61
CA LEU A 46 5.78 1.35 -17.03
C LEU A 46 6.05 0.11 -17.90
N PRO A 47 5.05 -0.59 -18.47
CA PRO A 47 5.30 -1.74 -19.33
C PRO A 47 6.16 -1.39 -20.56
N GLU A 48 5.85 -0.30 -21.26
CA GLU A 48 6.62 0.17 -22.42
C GLU A 48 8.05 0.62 -22.02
N MET A 49 8.18 1.28 -20.87
CA MET A 49 9.48 1.70 -20.35
C MET A 49 10.36 0.49 -20.00
N PHE A 50 9.78 -0.51 -19.32
CA PHE A 50 10.43 -1.80 -19.08
C PHE A 50 10.81 -2.47 -20.40
N ALA A 51 9.95 -2.43 -21.41
CA ALA A 51 10.24 -3.04 -22.71
C ALA A 51 11.41 -2.37 -23.44
N GLY A 52 11.48 -1.04 -23.42
CA GLY A 52 12.60 -0.29 -23.98
C GLY A 52 13.93 -0.63 -23.30
N LEU A 53 13.95 -0.68 -21.96
CA LEU A 53 15.13 -1.06 -21.18
C LEU A 53 15.54 -2.52 -21.42
N ALA A 54 14.57 -3.43 -21.46
CA ALA A 54 14.79 -4.84 -21.71
C ALA A 54 15.42 -5.08 -23.10
N SER A 55 14.87 -4.42 -24.13
CA SER A 55 15.40 -4.48 -25.50
C SER A 55 16.82 -3.93 -25.59
N ALA A 56 17.11 -2.78 -24.96
CA ALA A 56 18.46 -2.22 -24.90
C ALA A 56 19.46 -3.15 -24.19
N GLY A 57 18.99 -3.95 -23.23
CA GLY A 57 19.75 -5.00 -22.56
C GLY A 57 19.80 -6.34 -23.30
N GLY A 58 19.39 -6.40 -24.57
CA GLY A 58 19.42 -7.62 -25.40
C GLY A 58 18.35 -8.66 -25.04
N ARG A 59 17.28 -8.24 -24.36
CA ARG A 59 16.18 -9.11 -23.92
C ARG A 59 14.84 -8.53 -24.35
N PRO A 60 14.45 -8.66 -25.62
CA PRO A 60 13.19 -8.10 -26.09
C PRO A 60 12.01 -8.69 -25.30
N VAL A 61 11.04 -7.84 -24.99
CA VAL A 61 9.79 -8.23 -24.32
C VAL A 61 8.60 -7.67 -25.06
N GLU A 62 7.50 -8.39 -24.97
CA GLU A 62 6.18 -7.92 -25.37
C GLU A 62 5.33 -7.73 -24.13
N THR A 63 4.66 -6.59 -24.04
CA THR A 63 3.84 -6.27 -22.87
C THR A 63 2.38 -6.05 -23.24
N ARG A 64 1.49 -6.42 -22.33
CA ARG A 64 0.12 -5.93 -22.29
C ARG A 64 -0.17 -5.47 -20.87
N MET A 65 -1.00 -4.45 -20.71
CA MET A 65 -1.54 -4.08 -19.41
C MET A 65 -3.07 -4.10 -19.42
N VAL A 66 -3.64 -4.46 -18.28
CA VAL A 66 -5.02 -4.15 -17.90
C VAL A 66 -4.90 -3.39 -16.60
N ALA A 67 -5.06 -2.06 -16.66
CA ALA A 67 -4.68 -1.18 -15.56
C ALA A 67 -5.64 -0.01 -15.29
N PRO A 68 -6.96 -0.20 -15.11
CA PRO A 68 -7.83 0.93 -14.78
C PRO A 68 -7.47 1.61 -13.45
N GLY A 69 -7.66 2.92 -13.37
CA GLY A 69 -7.30 3.75 -12.22
C GLY A 69 -7.92 3.28 -10.91
N GLY A 70 -7.10 3.19 -9.86
CA GLY A 70 -7.53 2.85 -8.49
C GLY A 70 -7.98 1.40 -8.27
N TRP A 71 -8.00 0.54 -9.30
CA TRP A 71 -8.50 -0.83 -9.17
C TRP A 71 -7.65 -1.69 -8.26
N ARG A 72 -8.33 -2.56 -7.52
CA ARG A 72 -7.75 -3.66 -6.75
C ARG A 72 -7.67 -4.93 -7.58
N LEU A 73 -6.86 -5.90 -7.15
CA LEU A 73 -6.84 -7.25 -7.75
C LEU A 73 -8.22 -7.92 -7.71
N LYS A 74 -9.02 -7.65 -6.68
CA LYS A 74 -10.43 -8.09 -6.59
C LYS A 74 -11.28 -7.52 -7.71
N ASP A 75 -11.15 -6.21 -7.99
CA ASP A 75 -11.93 -5.54 -9.04
C ASP A 75 -11.60 -6.13 -10.43
N HIS A 76 -10.32 -6.38 -10.71
CA HIS A 76 -9.89 -7.07 -11.93
C HIS A 76 -10.52 -8.45 -12.07
N TRP A 77 -10.57 -9.20 -10.98
CA TRP A 77 -11.19 -10.52 -10.98
C TRP A 77 -12.67 -10.40 -11.35
N GLU A 78 -13.41 -9.55 -10.65
CA GLU A 78 -14.85 -9.40 -10.83
C GLU A 78 -15.22 -8.88 -12.23
N LYS A 79 -14.51 -7.86 -12.73
CA LYS A 79 -14.79 -7.23 -14.03
C LYS A 79 -14.36 -8.09 -15.22
N GLY A 80 -13.36 -8.96 -15.03
CA GLY A 80 -13.03 -10.04 -15.97
C GLY A 80 -12.21 -9.65 -17.21
N GLU A 81 -11.91 -8.38 -17.44
CA GLU A 81 -11.03 -7.97 -18.56
C GLU A 81 -9.62 -8.57 -18.43
N ALA A 82 -9.02 -8.51 -17.23
CA ALA A 82 -7.73 -9.13 -16.97
C ALA A 82 -7.77 -10.66 -17.14
N ARG A 83 -8.91 -11.31 -16.86
CA ARG A 83 -9.09 -12.76 -17.07
C ARG A 83 -9.13 -13.10 -18.56
N LYS A 84 -9.78 -12.25 -19.37
CA LYS A 84 -9.74 -12.37 -20.83
C LYS A 84 -8.31 -12.20 -21.34
N ALA A 85 -7.61 -11.14 -20.92
CA ALA A 85 -6.22 -10.89 -21.30
C ALA A 85 -5.26 -12.04 -20.94
N LEU A 86 -5.48 -12.70 -19.79
CA LEU A 86 -4.73 -13.89 -19.38
C LEU A 86 -4.94 -15.07 -20.36
N ALA A 87 -6.15 -15.24 -20.88
CA ALA A 87 -6.50 -16.33 -21.80
C ALA A 87 -6.15 -16.07 -23.27
N GLU A 88 -5.89 -14.81 -23.66
CA GLU A 88 -5.65 -14.43 -25.06
C GLU A 88 -4.35 -14.99 -25.66
N ARG A 89 -3.34 -15.26 -24.84
CA ARG A 89 -2.03 -15.75 -25.29
C ARG A 89 -1.29 -16.49 -24.19
N THR A 90 -0.23 -17.19 -24.55
CA THR A 90 0.69 -17.79 -23.56
C THR A 90 1.62 -16.72 -23.00
N TRP A 91 1.53 -16.45 -21.71
CA TRP A 91 2.37 -15.48 -21.01
C TRP A 91 3.55 -16.17 -20.32
N ASP A 92 4.74 -15.57 -20.36
CA ASP A 92 5.86 -16.05 -19.53
C ASP A 92 5.70 -15.55 -18.09
N TYR A 93 5.24 -14.30 -17.94
CA TYR A 93 5.02 -13.65 -16.67
C TYR A 93 3.66 -12.95 -16.60
N VAL A 94 3.02 -13.05 -15.43
CA VAL A 94 1.85 -12.25 -15.08
C VAL A 94 2.21 -11.42 -13.85
N VAL A 95 2.33 -10.10 -14.05
CA VAL A 95 2.61 -9.13 -13.01
C VAL A 95 1.30 -8.76 -12.31
N LEU A 96 1.28 -8.90 -10.99
CA LEU A 96 0.14 -8.65 -10.12
C LEU A 96 0.44 -7.47 -9.21
N GLN A 97 -0.33 -6.41 -9.36
CA GLN A 97 -0.24 -5.19 -8.58
C GLN A 97 -1.62 -4.84 -8.01
N ASP A 98 -1.69 -4.68 -6.69
CA ASP A 98 -2.91 -4.24 -6.01
C ASP A 98 -2.90 -2.75 -5.70
N GLN A 99 -4.03 -2.20 -5.26
CA GLN A 99 -4.18 -0.80 -4.90
C GLN A 99 -3.16 -0.37 -3.81
N SER A 100 -2.71 0.89 -3.88
CA SER A 100 -1.59 1.45 -3.09
C SER A 100 -1.66 1.28 -1.56
N THR A 101 -2.86 1.10 -1.00
CA THR A 101 -3.12 0.86 0.43
C THR A 101 -3.78 -0.50 0.69
N LEU A 102 -3.61 -1.46 -0.25
CA LEU A 102 -4.10 -2.84 -0.17
C LEU A 102 -5.63 -2.93 0.00
N GLY A 103 -6.36 -1.95 -0.53
CA GLY A 103 -7.82 -1.93 -0.52
C GLY A 103 -8.47 -1.58 0.82
N VAL A 104 -7.68 -1.30 1.86
CA VAL A 104 -8.18 -0.78 3.15
C VAL A 104 -8.07 0.74 3.16
N THR A 105 -9.17 1.42 3.48
CA THR A 105 -9.21 2.88 3.57
C THR A 105 -9.03 3.30 5.02
N LEU A 106 -7.77 3.40 5.46
CA LEU A 106 -7.41 3.89 6.79
C LEU A 106 -6.73 5.24 6.69
N PHE A 107 -7.17 6.20 7.50
CA PHE A 107 -6.48 7.46 7.72
C PHE A 107 -6.07 7.60 9.19
N VAL A 108 -4.82 8.00 9.44
CA VAL A 108 -4.32 8.35 10.77
C VAL A 108 -3.77 9.77 10.71
N GLU A 109 -4.32 10.67 11.52
CA GLU A 109 -3.99 12.10 11.52
C GLU A 109 -4.06 12.71 10.10
N GLY A 110 -5.11 12.35 9.35
CA GLY A 110 -5.33 12.85 7.98
C GLY A 110 -4.51 12.14 6.90
N LYS A 111 -3.53 11.29 7.26
CA LYS A 111 -2.66 10.59 6.30
C LYS A 111 -3.21 9.21 5.98
N ALA A 112 -3.26 8.85 4.70
CA ALA A 112 -3.61 7.49 4.29
C ALA A 112 -2.55 6.50 4.80
N ARG A 113 -3.01 5.38 5.38
CA ARG A 113 -2.15 4.36 5.99
C ARG A 113 -2.44 2.95 5.49
N VAL A 114 -1.43 2.09 5.52
CA VAL A 114 -1.56 0.66 5.25
C VAL A 114 -1.54 -0.11 6.58
N SER A 115 -2.55 -0.94 6.83
CA SER A 115 -2.70 -1.63 8.11
C SER A 115 -2.82 -3.14 8.03
N SER A 116 -3.35 -3.66 6.94
CA SER A 116 -3.55 -5.09 6.75
C SER A 116 -3.64 -5.43 5.27
N ASP A 117 -3.43 -6.70 4.98
CA ASP A 117 -3.53 -7.30 3.66
C ASP A 117 -4.84 -8.08 3.46
N ARG A 118 -5.78 -7.96 4.39
CA ARG A 118 -7.02 -8.76 4.42
C ARG A 118 -7.83 -8.68 3.12
N VAL A 119 -7.86 -7.51 2.47
CA VAL A 119 -8.58 -7.30 1.21
C VAL A 119 -7.75 -7.76 0.00
N PHE A 120 -6.43 -7.52 0.05
CA PHE A 120 -5.47 -7.93 -0.98
C PHE A 120 -5.36 -9.45 -1.12
N ARG A 121 -5.20 -10.13 0.02
CA ARG A 121 -4.65 -11.48 0.09
C ARG A 121 -5.48 -12.54 -0.65
N PRO A 122 -6.82 -12.61 -0.51
CA PRO A 122 -7.62 -13.60 -1.23
C PRO A 122 -7.49 -13.50 -2.76
N SER A 123 -7.55 -12.28 -3.30
CA SER A 123 -7.41 -12.07 -4.74
C SER A 123 -5.98 -12.25 -5.23
N ALA A 124 -4.98 -11.91 -4.42
CA ALA A 124 -3.58 -12.19 -4.72
C ALA A 124 -3.33 -13.69 -4.92
N ASP A 125 -3.80 -14.52 -3.99
CA ASP A 125 -3.66 -15.97 -4.04
C ASP A 125 -4.40 -16.57 -5.26
N GLN A 126 -5.61 -16.08 -5.52
CA GLN A 126 -6.42 -16.49 -6.66
C GLN A 126 -5.75 -16.17 -8.01
N TRP A 127 -5.28 -14.94 -8.19
CA TRP A 127 -4.59 -14.54 -9.41
C TRP A 127 -3.28 -15.29 -9.61
N ALA A 128 -2.51 -15.52 -8.56
CA ALA A 128 -1.27 -16.28 -8.65
C ALA A 128 -1.55 -17.74 -9.07
N ALA A 129 -2.62 -18.35 -8.56
CA ALA A 129 -3.04 -19.69 -8.96
C ALA A 129 -3.47 -19.76 -10.43
N GLU A 130 -4.28 -18.80 -10.90
CA GLU A 130 -4.71 -18.77 -12.31
C GLU A 130 -3.57 -18.48 -13.28
N ALA A 131 -2.63 -17.59 -12.91
CA ALA A 131 -1.45 -17.34 -13.71
C ALA A 131 -0.63 -18.64 -13.91
N ARG A 132 -0.40 -19.40 -12.83
CA ARG A 132 0.28 -20.70 -12.90
C ARG A 132 -0.49 -21.72 -13.73
N LYS A 133 -1.81 -21.78 -13.58
CA LYS A 133 -2.68 -22.66 -14.36
C LYS A 133 -2.61 -22.35 -15.86
N ALA A 134 -2.45 -21.07 -16.21
CA ALA A 134 -2.23 -20.62 -17.58
C ALA A 134 -0.78 -20.84 -18.08
N GLY A 135 0.10 -21.44 -17.27
CA GLY A 135 1.51 -21.72 -17.61
C GLY A 135 2.47 -20.55 -17.38
N ALA A 136 1.98 -19.42 -16.85
CA ALA A 136 2.80 -18.24 -16.58
C ALA A 136 3.38 -18.25 -15.16
N ARG A 137 4.51 -17.56 -14.97
CA ARG A 137 5.07 -17.31 -13.64
C ARG A 137 4.45 -16.04 -13.03
N PRO A 138 3.71 -16.12 -11.91
CA PRO A 138 3.21 -14.93 -11.24
C PRO A 138 4.39 -14.10 -10.69
N VAL A 139 4.26 -12.78 -10.81
CA VAL A 139 5.22 -11.80 -10.29
C VAL A 139 4.44 -10.77 -9.48
N PHE A 140 4.69 -10.69 -8.19
CA PHE A 140 4.15 -9.61 -7.38
C PHE A 140 4.96 -8.33 -7.57
N TYR A 141 4.29 -7.27 -8.00
CA TYR A 141 4.84 -5.91 -8.04
C TYR A 141 4.73 -5.31 -6.63
N LEU A 142 5.75 -5.53 -5.79
CA LEU A 142 5.82 -4.90 -4.47
C LEU A 142 5.96 -3.38 -4.66
N THR A 143 4.89 -2.66 -4.37
CA THR A 143 4.79 -1.20 -4.51
C THR A 143 5.48 -0.45 -3.34
N TRP A 144 5.47 0.88 -3.41
CA TRP A 144 6.06 1.77 -2.42
C TRP A 144 5.02 2.40 -1.49
N ALA A 145 5.47 2.76 -0.29
CA ALA A 145 4.71 3.59 0.64
C ALA A 145 4.59 5.03 0.11
N ARG A 146 3.43 5.66 0.34
CA ARG A 146 3.17 7.06 -0.05
C ARG A 146 4.18 8.00 0.62
N LYS A 147 4.42 9.16 -0.01
CA LYS A 147 5.40 10.15 0.46
C LYS A 147 5.16 10.60 1.90
N ALA A 148 3.89 10.75 2.28
CA ALA A 148 3.45 11.21 3.61
C ALA A 148 3.50 10.14 4.72
N SER A 149 3.60 8.85 4.35
CA SER A 149 3.55 7.71 5.29
C SER A 149 4.67 6.69 4.97
N PRO A 150 5.95 7.11 4.90
CA PRO A 150 7.06 6.21 4.54
C PRO A 150 7.20 5.00 5.45
N GLU A 151 6.74 5.10 6.70
CA GLU A 151 6.73 4.02 7.69
C GLU A 151 5.90 2.79 7.26
N ASP A 152 4.97 2.93 6.32
CA ASP A 152 4.11 1.83 5.89
C ASP A 152 4.80 0.84 4.93
N GLN A 153 6.05 1.10 4.54
CA GLN A 153 6.77 0.25 3.59
C GLN A 153 6.94 -1.18 4.11
N ASP A 154 7.13 -1.36 5.42
CA ASP A 154 7.28 -2.71 6.00
C ASP A 154 5.96 -3.48 5.96
N THR A 155 4.82 -2.81 6.13
CA THR A 155 3.49 -3.44 6.00
C THR A 155 3.20 -3.85 4.56
N LEU A 156 3.52 -3.01 3.57
CA LEU A 156 3.45 -3.37 2.16
C LEU A 156 4.39 -4.54 1.82
N THR A 157 5.64 -4.46 2.28
CA THR A 157 6.64 -5.50 2.04
C THR A 157 6.19 -6.83 2.64
N HIS A 158 5.67 -6.83 3.88
CA HIS A 158 5.11 -8.01 4.51
C HIS A 158 3.99 -8.63 3.66
N ALA A 159 2.99 -7.84 3.26
CA ALA A 159 1.84 -8.34 2.51
C ALA A 159 2.24 -9.03 1.20
N TYR A 160 3.04 -8.34 0.37
CA TYR A 160 3.47 -8.88 -0.93
C TYR A 160 4.45 -10.06 -0.77
N MET A 161 5.39 -10.01 0.18
CA MET A 161 6.34 -11.11 0.40
C MET A 161 5.63 -12.37 0.93
N SER A 162 4.65 -12.21 1.83
CA SER A 162 3.85 -13.33 2.35
C SER A 162 3.00 -13.96 1.24
N ALA A 163 2.26 -13.16 0.45
CA ALA A 163 1.49 -13.66 -0.68
C ALA A 163 2.40 -14.35 -1.73
N ALA A 164 3.57 -13.78 -2.01
CA ALA A 164 4.52 -14.35 -2.94
C ALA A 164 5.09 -15.68 -2.45
N ARG A 165 5.43 -15.79 -1.15
CA ARG A 165 5.94 -17.02 -0.55
C ARG A 165 4.93 -18.15 -0.63
N ASP A 166 3.70 -17.88 -0.19
CA ASP A 166 2.64 -18.89 -0.09
C ASP A 166 2.22 -19.39 -1.47
N SER A 167 2.31 -18.53 -2.48
CA SER A 167 2.02 -18.86 -3.87
C SER A 167 3.27 -19.26 -4.68
N ARG A 168 4.47 -19.27 -4.09
CA ARG A 168 5.75 -19.51 -4.80
C ARG A 168 5.94 -18.60 -6.03
N ALA A 169 5.44 -17.36 -5.94
CA ALA A 169 5.58 -16.34 -6.96
C ALA A 169 6.94 -15.64 -6.87
N LEU A 170 7.33 -14.96 -7.95
CA LEU A 170 8.44 -14.01 -7.95
C LEU A 170 7.98 -12.69 -7.33
N VAL A 171 8.92 -11.90 -6.81
CA VAL A 171 8.68 -10.51 -6.42
C VAL A 171 9.57 -9.59 -7.25
N SER A 172 8.99 -8.52 -7.82
CA SER A 172 9.72 -7.34 -8.28
C SER A 172 9.77 -6.34 -7.13
N PRO A 173 10.91 -6.17 -6.43
CA PRO A 173 10.96 -5.45 -5.15
C PRO A 173 11.05 -3.92 -5.30
N VAL A 174 10.14 -3.33 -6.09
CA VAL A 174 10.18 -1.89 -6.41
C VAL A 174 10.11 -1.03 -5.16
N GLY A 175 9.24 -1.36 -4.20
CA GLY A 175 9.13 -0.65 -2.92
C GLY A 175 10.43 -0.60 -2.12
N LEU A 176 11.27 -1.64 -2.21
CA LEU A 176 12.57 -1.67 -1.53
C LEU A 176 13.59 -0.79 -2.24
N ALA A 177 13.62 -0.82 -3.57
CA ALA A 177 14.46 0.06 -4.37
C ALA A 177 14.05 1.53 -4.17
N TRP A 178 12.74 1.78 -4.13
CA TRP A 178 12.13 3.08 -3.90
C TRP A 178 12.52 3.68 -2.56
N ARG A 179 12.30 2.93 -1.47
CA ARG A 179 12.70 3.33 -0.12
C ARG A 179 14.20 3.66 -0.07
N ARG A 180 15.04 2.80 -0.65
CA ARG A 180 16.49 3.02 -0.71
C ARG A 180 16.84 4.36 -1.36
N VAL A 181 16.29 4.66 -2.54
CA VAL A 181 16.57 5.94 -3.22
C VAL A 181 16.08 7.13 -2.40
N ARG A 182 14.92 7.04 -1.76
CA ARG A 182 14.41 8.11 -0.89
C ARG A 182 15.33 8.36 0.31
N ASP A 183 15.83 7.29 0.93
CA ASP A 183 16.65 7.38 2.14
C ASP A 183 18.07 7.87 1.81
N GLU A 184 18.67 7.34 0.74
CA GLU A 184 20.07 7.62 0.39
C GLU A 184 20.22 8.86 -0.49
N ARG A 185 19.22 9.19 -1.31
CA ARG A 185 19.26 10.23 -2.35
C ARG A 185 17.93 11.02 -2.41
N PRO A 186 17.51 11.70 -1.33
CA PRO A 186 16.21 12.37 -1.23
C PRO A 186 15.97 13.51 -2.23
N ALA A 187 17.03 14.03 -2.87
CA ALA A 187 16.92 15.03 -3.92
C ALA A 187 16.38 14.48 -5.26
N ILE A 188 16.36 13.15 -5.44
CA ILE A 188 15.75 12.51 -6.61
C ILE A 188 14.26 12.36 -6.33
N GLU A 189 13.44 13.18 -6.97
CA GLU A 189 11.99 13.12 -6.82
C GLU A 189 11.40 11.91 -7.58
N LEU A 190 10.85 10.97 -6.82
CA LEU A 190 10.22 9.75 -7.35
C LEU A 190 8.71 9.88 -7.47
N PHE A 191 8.10 10.89 -6.86
CA PHE A 191 6.65 11.06 -6.86
C PHE A 191 6.22 12.18 -7.81
N GLU A 192 5.03 12.04 -8.35
CA GLU A 192 4.24 13.20 -8.78
C GLU A 192 3.93 14.11 -7.56
N PRO A 193 3.48 15.37 -7.78
CA PRO A 193 3.19 16.30 -6.70
C PRO A 193 2.18 15.80 -5.64
N ASP A 194 1.35 14.82 -6.00
CA ASP A 194 0.39 14.20 -5.08
C ASP A 194 1.02 13.28 -4.01
N GLY A 195 2.32 12.99 -4.12
CA GLY A 195 3.05 12.14 -3.18
C GLY A 195 2.63 10.67 -3.21
N SER A 196 1.95 10.22 -4.27
CA SER A 196 1.49 8.84 -4.45
C SER A 196 1.93 8.28 -5.79
N HIS A 197 1.53 8.91 -6.91
CA HIS A 197 1.84 8.42 -8.25
C HIS A 197 3.33 8.55 -8.56
N PRO A 198 3.89 7.69 -9.43
CA PRO A 198 5.29 7.78 -9.78
C PRO A 198 5.57 8.93 -10.74
N SER A 199 6.65 9.67 -10.49
CA SER A 199 7.27 10.54 -11.49
C SER A 199 7.90 9.71 -12.61
N PRO A 200 8.35 10.32 -13.73
CA PRO A 200 9.12 9.60 -14.75
C PRO A 200 10.35 8.87 -14.18
N SER A 201 11.00 9.44 -13.16
CA SER A 201 12.13 8.81 -12.46
C SER A 201 11.67 7.63 -11.60
N GLY A 202 10.52 7.77 -10.91
CA GLY A 202 9.91 6.67 -10.17
C GLY A 202 9.57 5.47 -11.08
N THR A 203 8.96 5.72 -12.24
CA THR A 203 8.67 4.67 -13.23
C THR A 203 9.95 4.05 -13.80
N TYR A 204 11.00 4.83 -14.02
CA TYR A 204 12.31 4.32 -14.46
C TYR A 204 12.94 3.36 -13.43
N LEU A 205 12.90 3.71 -12.15
CA LEU A 205 13.36 2.85 -11.06
C LEU A 205 12.58 1.54 -11.02
N ALA A 206 11.25 1.61 -11.16
CA ALA A 206 10.39 0.43 -11.23
C ALA A 206 10.77 -0.46 -12.42
N ALA A 207 10.95 0.12 -13.62
CA ALA A 207 11.34 -0.59 -14.82
C ALA A 207 12.70 -1.29 -14.69
N CYS A 208 13.70 -0.62 -14.10
CA CYS A 208 15.00 -1.23 -13.78
C CYS A 208 14.87 -2.41 -12.80
N THR A 209 13.96 -2.30 -11.84
CA THR A 209 13.71 -3.36 -10.85
C THR A 209 13.02 -4.57 -11.46
N PHE A 210 12.09 -4.36 -12.41
CA PHE A 210 11.54 -5.45 -13.23
C PHE A 210 12.61 -6.13 -14.08
N TYR A 211 13.48 -5.35 -14.73
CA TYR A 211 14.63 -5.90 -15.46
C TYR A 211 15.48 -6.79 -14.55
N ALA A 212 15.84 -6.31 -13.37
CA ALA A 212 16.62 -7.10 -12.42
C ALA A 212 15.91 -8.39 -11.98
N ALA A 213 14.63 -8.31 -11.60
CA ALA A 213 13.89 -9.44 -11.05
C ALA A 213 13.52 -10.51 -12.09
N LEU A 214 13.04 -10.11 -13.28
CA LEU A 214 12.63 -11.06 -14.32
C LEU A 214 13.83 -11.71 -15.00
N PHE A 215 14.96 -11.00 -15.08
CA PHE A 215 16.10 -11.44 -15.86
C PHE A 215 17.30 -11.88 -15.05
N ASP A 216 17.32 -11.61 -13.75
CA ASP A 216 18.48 -11.80 -12.89
C ASP A 216 19.75 -11.15 -13.46
N LYS A 217 19.58 -9.92 -13.98
CA LYS A 217 20.63 -9.13 -14.61
C LYS A 217 20.72 -7.75 -13.98
N ASP A 218 21.95 -7.25 -13.91
CA ASP A 218 22.22 -5.92 -13.39
C ASP A 218 21.80 -4.86 -14.43
N PRO A 219 20.88 -3.92 -14.09
CA PRO A 219 20.45 -2.87 -15.00
C PRO A 219 21.48 -1.75 -15.16
N ARG A 220 22.64 -1.80 -14.49
CA ARG A 220 23.69 -0.78 -14.66
C ARG A 220 24.20 -0.74 -16.09
N GLY A 221 24.18 0.45 -16.69
CA GLY A 221 24.57 0.68 -18.08
C GLY A 221 23.41 0.65 -19.08
N LEU A 222 22.17 0.40 -18.63
CA LEU A 222 20.99 0.63 -19.47
C LEU A 222 20.80 2.13 -19.76
N PRO A 223 20.09 2.49 -20.85
CA PRO A 223 19.92 3.89 -21.24
C PRO A 223 19.23 4.75 -20.18
N GLU A 224 19.70 6.00 -20.00
CA GLU A 224 19.08 7.00 -19.12
C GLU A 224 17.87 7.71 -19.74
N THR A 225 17.66 7.55 -21.06
CA THR A 225 16.51 8.07 -21.78
C THR A 225 15.73 6.90 -22.39
N VAL A 226 14.44 6.83 -22.09
CA VAL A 226 13.54 5.81 -22.63
C VAL A 226 12.38 6.50 -23.33
N SER A 227 12.10 6.08 -24.56
CA SER A 227 11.02 6.60 -25.38
C SER A 227 10.05 5.49 -25.75
N GLY A 228 8.77 5.83 -25.85
CA GLY A 228 7.69 4.87 -26.11
C GLY A 228 6.36 5.57 -26.31
N GLN A 229 5.27 4.78 -26.31
CA GLN A 229 3.92 5.32 -26.43
C GLN A 229 3.44 5.86 -25.08
N PRO A 230 2.97 7.13 -24.99
CA PRO A 230 2.44 7.65 -23.75
C PRO A 230 1.03 7.10 -23.47
N VAL A 231 0.63 7.13 -22.21
CA VAL A 231 -0.75 6.92 -21.78
C VAL A 231 -1.41 8.28 -21.59
N ASP A 232 -2.63 8.42 -22.10
CA ASP A 232 -3.50 9.54 -21.78
C ASP A 232 -4.06 9.35 -20.37
N LEU A 233 -3.75 10.27 -19.45
CA LEU A 233 -4.12 10.10 -18.03
C LEU A 233 -5.61 10.36 -17.74
N GLU A 234 -6.35 10.98 -18.67
CA GLU A 234 -7.79 11.22 -18.52
C GLU A 234 -8.61 10.00 -18.97
N THR A 235 -8.19 9.38 -20.06
CA THR A 235 -8.87 8.20 -20.63
C THR A 235 -8.25 6.87 -20.19
N GLU A 236 -7.07 6.92 -19.57
CA GLU A 236 -6.26 5.77 -19.15
C GLU A 236 -5.82 4.88 -20.32
N GLN A 237 -5.92 5.36 -21.56
CA GLN A 237 -5.61 4.61 -22.78
C GLN A 237 -4.23 4.94 -23.32
N VAL A 238 -3.59 3.94 -23.92
CA VAL A 238 -2.33 4.15 -24.68
C VAL A 238 -2.63 4.95 -25.94
N GLN A 239 -1.85 6.00 -26.18
CA GLN A 239 -1.94 6.80 -27.41
C GLN A 239 -1.20 6.10 -28.55
N ALA A 240 -1.85 5.09 -29.15
CA ALA A 240 -1.27 4.27 -30.20
C ALA A 240 -0.74 5.12 -31.39
N GLY A 241 0.46 4.78 -31.87
CA GLY A 241 1.11 5.49 -32.98
C GLY A 241 1.84 6.78 -32.58
N LYS A 242 1.65 7.30 -31.37
CA LYS A 242 2.43 8.41 -30.83
C LYS A 242 3.68 7.89 -30.11
N ARG A 243 4.82 8.56 -30.29
CA ARG A 243 6.07 8.25 -29.56
C ARG A 243 6.59 9.51 -28.89
N THR A 244 6.95 9.39 -27.61
CA THR A 244 7.53 10.48 -26.81
C THR A 244 8.63 9.95 -25.90
N VAL A 245 9.38 10.84 -25.28
CA VAL A 245 10.27 10.52 -24.17
C VAL A 245 9.42 10.22 -22.94
N LEU A 246 9.46 8.99 -22.44
CA LEU A 246 8.75 8.56 -21.23
C LEU A 246 9.55 8.89 -19.97
N ALA A 247 10.88 8.81 -20.04
CA ALA A 247 11.78 9.24 -18.98
C ALA A 247 13.12 9.73 -19.58
N LYS A 248 13.68 10.79 -18.98
CA LYS A 248 15.01 11.31 -19.29
C LYS A 248 15.68 11.72 -17.99
N LEU A 249 16.71 10.99 -17.61
CA LEU A 249 17.45 11.18 -16.36
C LEU A 249 18.84 11.75 -16.64
N SER A 250 19.46 12.35 -15.64
CA SER A 250 20.91 12.57 -15.69
C SER A 250 21.64 11.23 -15.59
N ALA A 251 22.85 11.15 -16.17
CA ALA A 251 23.68 9.94 -16.07
C ALA A 251 23.99 9.54 -14.60
N GLU A 252 24.01 10.50 -13.68
CA GLU A 252 24.13 10.21 -12.26
C GLU A 252 22.86 9.58 -11.69
N HIS A 253 21.69 10.19 -11.93
CA HIS A 253 20.42 9.68 -11.42
C HIS A 253 20.11 8.28 -11.97
N ALA A 254 20.38 8.04 -13.25
CA ALA A 254 20.21 6.72 -13.86
C ALA A 254 21.10 5.67 -13.19
N ARG A 255 22.39 5.95 -12.97
CA ARG A 255 23.30 5.03 -12.26
C ARG A 255 22.84 4.72 -10.84
N VAL A 256 22.37 5.73 -10.10
CA VAL A 256 21.79 5.56 -8.75
C VAL A 256 20.60 4.62 -8.79
N MET A 257 19.63 4.88 -9.68
CA MET A 257 18.40 4.08 -9.77
C MET A 257 18.66 2.65 -10.22
N GLN A 258 19.52 2.45 -11.22
CA GLN A 258 19.94 1.13 -11.67
C GLN A 258 20.62 0.35 -10.53
N HIS A 259 21.53 1.01 -9.79
CA HIS A 259 22.18 0.39 -8.66
C HIS A 259 21.20 0.03 -7.54
N ALA A 260 20.27 0.93 -7.20
CA ALA A 260 19.26 0.68 -6.18
C ALA A 260 18.33 -0.48 -6.54
N ALA A 261 17.89 -0.56 -7.80
CA ALA A 261 17.13 -1.68 -8.34
C ALA A 261 17.88 -3.01 -8.19
N TRP A 262 19.18 -3.03 -8.56
CA TRP A 262 20.00 -4.23 -8.41
C TRP A 262 20.17 -4.65 -6.95
N GLN A 263 20.45 -3.70 -6.06
CA GLN A 263 20.61 -3.96 -4.63
C GLN A 263 19.34 -4.51 -3.99
N ALA A 264 18.18 -3.97 -4.35
CA ALA A 264 16.89 -4.49 -3.89
C ALA A 264 16.67 -5.93 -4.34
N TRP A 265 16.97 -6.25 -5.60
CA TRP A 265 16.86 -7.61 -6.11
C TRP A 265 17.85 -8.58 -5.44
N GLN A 266 19.11 -8.17 -5.25
CA GLN A 266 20.11 -9.00 -4.56
C GLN A 266 19.72 -9.27 -3.10
N ALA A 267 19.10 -8.30 -2.41
CA ALA A 267 18.59 -8.50 -1.05
C ALA A 267 17.49 -9.59 -1.00
N VAL A 268 16.58 -9.58 -1.98
CA VAL A 268 15.54 -10.62 -2.11
C VAL A 268 16.17 -11.99 -2.35
N LYS A 269 17.13 -12.10 -3.29
CA LYS A 269 17.85 -13.36 -3.56
C LYS A 269 18.59 -13.88 -2.34
N LYS A 270 19.32 -13.02 -1.64
CA LYS A 270 20.07 -13.38 -0.42
C LYS A 270 19.16 -13.92 0.68
N SER A 271 17.89 -13.48 0.70
CA SER A 271 16.88 -13.91 1.67
C SER A 271 16.11 -15.18 1.22
N GLY A 272 16.58 -15.88 0.18
CA GLY A 272 15.91 -17.08 -0.34
C GLY A 272 14.67 -16.79 -1.19
N GLY A 273 14.54 -15.56 -1.71
CA GLY A 273 13.44 -15.12 -2.58
C GLY A 273 12.35 -14.33 -1.88
N TYR A 274 12.31 -14.31 -0.54
CA TYR A 274 11.29 -13.62 0.24
C TYR A 274 11.91 -12.95 1.46
N ILE A 275 11.69 -11.64 1.63
CA ILE A 275 12.19 -10.90 2.79
C ILE A 275 11.14 -10.93 3.89
N GLU A 276 11.55 -11.28 5.11
CA GLU A 276 10.72 -11.18 6.29
C GLU A 276 10.88 -9.81 6.94
N VAL A 277 9.74 -9.13 7.10
CA VAL A 277 9.66 -7.87 7.85
C VAL A 277 8.46 -7.94 8.79
N LYS A 278 8.57 -7.26 9.92
CA LYS A 278 7.48 -7.11 10.87
C LYS A 278 6.60 -5.95 10.42
N PRO A 279 5.32 -6.17 10.08
CA PRO A 279 4.43 -5.09 9.68
C PRO A 279 4.19 -4.14 10.86
N LEU A 280 4.01 -2.87 10.55
CA LEU A 280 3.55 -1.88 11.52
C LEU A 280 2.02 -1.80 11.43
N SER A 281 1.37 -1.85 12.60
CA SER A 281 -0.07 -1.61 12.70
C SER A 281 -0.29 -0.15 13.08
N PRO A 282 -0.67 0.72 12.13
CA PRO A 282 -1.08 2.08 12.44
C PRO A 282 -2.28 2.05 13.40
N GLY A 283 -2.24 2.90 14.42
CA GLY A 283 -3.27 2.98 15.45
C GLY A 283 -3.52 4.42 15.87
N LEU A 284 -4.38 4.59 16.89
CA LEU A 284 -4.60 5.88 17.51
C LEU A 284 -3.27 6.44 18.05
N PRO A 285 -3.01 7.75 17.89
CA PRO A 285 -1.91 8.41 18.57
C PRO A 285 -1.96 8.14 20.08
N PRO A 286 -0.81 7.85 20.73
CA PRO A 286 -0.80 7.54 22.15
C PRO A 286 -1.23 8.76 22.97
N LEU A 287 -2.13 8.54 23.94
CA LEU A 287 -2.48 9.56 24.91
C LEU A 287 -1.43 9.63 26.02
N PRO A 288 -1.14 10.83 26.55
CA PRO A 288 -0.34 10.96 27.76
C PRO A 288 -1.06 10.35 28.97
N ALA A 289 -0.31 10.08 30.04
CA ALA A 289 -0.93 9.68 31.31
C ALA A 289 -1.85 10.81 31.83
N PRO A 290 -3.09 10.49 32.24
CA PRO A 290 -4.00 11.48 32.79
C PRO A 290 -3.45 12.02 34.12
N ARG A 291 -3.59 13.33 34.34
CA ARG A 291 -3.38 13.93 35.66
C ARG A 291 -4.68 13.89 36.45
N ALA A 292 -4.55 13.81 37.78
CA ALA A 292 -5.68 13.85 38.71
C ALA A 292 -6.30 15.26 38.77
N VAL A 293 -7.06 15.61 37.72
CA VAL A 293 -7.89 16.81 37.66
C VAL A 293 -9.31 16.39 38.03
N PRO A 294 -9.91 16.93 39.10
CA PRO A 294 -11.25 16.55 39.52
C PRO A 294 -12.26 16.74 38.39
N ALA A 295 -13.19 15.79 38.20
CA ALA A 295 -14.18 15.83 37.12
C ALA A 295 -14.91 17.19 37.05
N ALA A 296 -15.29 17.76 38.20
CA ALA A 296 -15.97 19.06 38.28
C ALA A 296 -15.14 20.22 37.69
N ALA A 297 -13.81 20.16 37.77
CA ALA A 297 -12.94 21.16 37.17
C ALA A 297 -12.94 21.09 35.63
N LEU A 298 -13.46 20.02 35.03
CA LEU A 298 -13.60 19.87 33.58
C LEU A 298 -14.87 20.53 33.00
N ALA A 299 -15.73 21.17 33.81
CA ALA A 299 -16.88 21.94 33.35
C ALA A 299 -16.48 23.32 32.78
N GLY A 300 -17.08 23.73 31.66
CA GLY A 300 -16.74 24.94 30.90
C GLY A 300 -16.44 24.67 29.42
N ASN A 301 -16.01 25.72 28.73
CA ASN A 301 -15.66 25.67 27.31
C ASN A 301 -14.19 25.33 27.11
N TRP A 302 -13.90 24.50 26.12
CA TRP A 302 -12.57 24.12 25.70
C TRP A 302 -12.42 24.39 24.21
N THR A 303 -11.32 25.00 23.78
CA THR A 303 -11.09 25.37 22.38
C THR A 303 -9.74 24.86 21.90
N GLY A 304 -9.66 24.47 20.63
CA GLY A 304 -8.42 24.01 20.02
C GLY A 304 -8.69 23.30 18.71
N THR A 305 -7.95 22.23 18.43
CA THR A 305 -7.98 21.59 17.12
C THR A 305 -8.12 20.08 17.17
N LEU A 306 -8.78 19.53 16.15
CA LEU A 306 -8.86 18.11 15.81
C LEU A 306 -8.08 17.87 14.51
N VAL A 307 -7.18 16.88 14.52
CA VAL A 307 -6.45 16.42 13.33
C VAL A 307 -6.99 15.06 12.92
N MET A 308 -7.78 15.03 11.84
CA MET A 308 -8.44 13.83 11.33
C MET A 308 -8.60 13.93 9.80
N HIS A 309 -9.19 12.94 9.15
CA HIS A 309 -9.66 13.01 7.75
C HIS A 309 -11.19 13.22 7.77
N PRO A 310 -11.84 13.81 6.75
CA PRO A 310 -11.31 14.35 5.48
C PRO A 310 -10.61 15.70 5.58
N ALA A 311 -10.76 16.39 6.71
CA ALA A 311 -10.15 17.69 6.96
C ALA A 311 -9.33 17.68 8.25
N GLY A 312 -8.22 18.43 8.27
CA GLY A 312 -7.38 18.58 9.44
C GLY A 312 -6.25 19.59 9.16
N PRO A 313 -5.91 20.48 10.11
CA PRO A 313 -6.56 20.70 11.41
C PRO A 313 -7.96 21.34 11.28
N ILE A 314 -8.92 20.88 12.09
CA ILE A 314 -10.28 21.44 12.23
C ILE A 314 -10.35 22.16 13.57
N ASP A 315 -10.83 23.41 13.59
CA ASP A 315 -11.10 24.11 14.84
C ASP A 315 -12.27 23.44 15.59
N MET A 316 -12.07 23.17 16.86
CA MET A 316 -12.98 22.41 17.72
C MET A 316 -13.27 23.20 18.99
N VAL A 317 -14.56 23.27 19.35
CA VAL A 317 -15.03 23.76 20.65
C VAL A 317 -15.80 22.66 21.35
N LEU A 318 -15.48 22.38 22.61
CA LEU A 318 -16.18 21.44 23.47
C LEU A 318 -16.68 22.16 24.71
N SER A 319 -17.99 22.23 24.87
CA SER A 319 -18.66 22.76 26.06
C SER A 319 -19.12 21.61 26.94
N LEU A 320 -18.73 21.64 28.22
CA LEU A 320 -19.12 20.64 29.22
C LEU A 320 -19.85 21.30 30.37
N GLU A 321 -21.03 20.80 30.69
CA GLU A 321 -21.85 21.31 31.78
C GLU A 321 -22.20 20.16 32.73
N LYS A 322 -22.12 20.43 34.03
CA LYS A 322 -22.56 19.50 35.06
C LYS A 322 -24.00 19.86 35.45
N ALA A 323 -24.97 19.05 35.01
CA ALA A 323 -26.39 19.26 35.25
C ALA A 323 -27.01 18.03 35.91
N ALA A 324 -27.62 18.14 37.08
CA ALA A 324 -28.20 17.00 37.79
C ALA A 324 -29.22 16.24 36.92
N PRO A 325 -29.14 14.90 36.79
CA PRO A 325 -28.31 13.96 37.57
C PRO A 325 -26.92 13.63 36.98
N GLY A 326 -26.42 14.31 35.93
CA GLY A 326 -25.17 13.94 35.25
C GLY A 326 -24.42 15.09 34.56
N TRP A 327 -23.88 14.80 33.37
CA TRP A 327 -23.15 15.74 32.53
C TRP A 327 -23.88 15.90 31.20
N SER A 328 -23.89 17.13 30.68
CA SER A 328 -24.24 17.44 29.30
C SER A 328 -23.03 18.01 28.58
N GLY A 329 -22.96 17.82 27.26
CA GLY A 329 -21.89 18.38 26.46
C GLY A 329 -22.34 18.73 25.06
N ARG A 330 -21.68 19.72 24.48
CA ARG A 330 -21.88 20.16 23.09
C ARG A 330 -20.52 20.28 22.43
N ILE A 331 -20.43 19.81 21.20
CA ILE A 331 -19.25 19.96 20.34
C ILE A 331 -19.60 20.83 19.14
N GLU A 332 -18.67 21.67 18.75
CA GLU A 332 -18.68 22.42 17.50
C GLU A 332 -17.38 22.15 16.74
N LEU A 333 -17.49 21.77 15.46
CA LEU A 333 -16.40 21.55 14.53
C LEU A 333 -16.53 22.57 13.39
N LYS A 334 -15.54 23.45 13.25
CA LYS A 334 -15.51 24.48 12.20
C LYS A 334 -14.70 24.00 11.01
N ALA A 335 -15.22 22.98 10.33
CA ALA A 335 -14.70 22.50 9.05
C ALA A 335 -15.37 23.26 7.89
N GLU A 336 -14.97 22.95 6.65
CA GLU A 336 -15.66 23.45 5.44
C GLU A 336 -17.17 23.18 5.48
N LYS A 337 -17.54 22.00 6.02
CA LYS A 337 -18.91 21.67 6.43
C LYS A 337 -18.97 21.73 7.95
N PRO A 338 -19.39 22.85 8.55
CA PRO A 338 -19.43 22.99 9.99
C PRO A 338 -20.46 22.03 10.60
N ASP A 339 -20.21 21.64 11.84
CA ASP A 339 -21.07 20.73 12.59
C ASP A 339 -21.15 21.18 14.05
N ALA A 340 -22.35 21.18 14.63
CA ALA A 340 -22.56 21.61 16.01
C ALA A 340 -23.72 20.84 16.65
N ALA A 341 -23.39 19.92 17.55
CA ALA A 341 -24.35 18.96 18.11
C ALA A 341 -24.11 18.68 19.59
N SER A 342 -25.16 18.23 20.27
CA SER A 342 -25.02 17.64 21.60
C SER A 342 -24.30 16.29 21.48
N VAL A 343 -23.38 16.03 22.41
CA VAL A 343 -22.65 14.75 22.43
C VAL A 343 -23.48 13.68 23.14
N ALA A 344 -23.38 12.44 22.67
CA ALA A 344 -23.97 11.26 23.29
C ALA A 344 -22.94 10.52 24.16
N ASP A 345 -23.42 9.60 25.00
CA ASP A 345 -22.60 8.69 25.82
C ASP A 345 -21.50 9.42 26.63
N LEU A 346 -21.80 10.64 27.10
CA LEU A 346 -20.84 11.48 27.81
C LEU A 346 -20.52 10.89 29.19
N ALA A 347 -19.26 10.54 29.39
CA ALA A 347 -18.70 10.15 30.66
C ALA A 347 -17.55 11.08 31.02
N VAL A 348 -17.62 11.70 32.20
CA VAL A 348 -16.58 12.57 32.74
C VAL A 348 -16.16 12.02 34.10
N ALA A 349 -14.90 11.60 34.19
CA ALA A 349 -14.25 11.15 35.41
C ALA A 349 -13.03 12.03 35.71
N ASP A 350 -12.35 11.77 36.83
CA ASP A 350 -11.14 12.52 37.18
C ASP A 350 -10.07 12.34 36.09
N GLY A 351 -9.79 13.43 35.37
CA GLY A 351 -8.80 13.48 34.31
C GLY A 351 -9.09 12.66 33.05
N ASP A 352 -10.26 12.04 32.88
CA ASP A 352 -10.65 11.28 31.68
C ASP A 352 -12.06 11.70 31.21
N ILE A 353 -12.21 11.88 29.91
CA ILE A 353 -13.48 12.19 29.26
C ILE A 353 -13.72 11.28 28.07
N ARG A 354 -14.96 10.81 27.91
CA ARG A 354 -15.39 10.06 26.73
C ARG A 354 -16.74 10.57 26.29
N PHE A 355 -16.92 10.66 24.97
CA PHE A 355 -18.19 11.05 24.40
C PHE A 355 -18.25 10.62 22.94
N VAL A 356 -19.45 10.72 22.37
CA VAL A 356 -19.73 10.32 21.01
C VAL A 356 -20.41 11.47 20.27
N LEU A 357 -19.99 11.70 19.03
CA LEU A 357 -20.76 12.46 18.06
C LEU A 357 -21.51 11.45 17.16
N PRO A 358 -22.86 11.34 17.26
CA PRO A 358 -23.61 10.27 16.60
C PRO A 358 -23.47 10.23 15.08
N ALA A 359 -23.35 11.39 14.45
CA ALA A 359 -23.02 11.55 13.04
C ALA A 359 -22.37 12.93 12.85
N SER A 360 -21.39 13.03 11.94
CA SER A 360 -20.74 14.32 11.69
C SER A 360 -20.52 14.60 10.21
N THR A 361 -21.12 15.67 9.70
CA THR A 361 -20.89 16.13 8.31
C THR A 361 -19.46 16.59 8.08
N ALA A 362 -18.78 17.07 9.13
CA ALA A 362 -17.36 17.40 9.11
C ALA A 362 -16.46 16.16 8.96
N ILE A 363 -16.93 14.98 9.44
CA ILE A 363 -16.19 13.71 9.43
C ILE A 363 -16.95 12.65 8.62
N ALA A 364 -17.15 12.92 7.33
CA ALA A 364 -17.70 11.98 6.34
C ALA A 364 -19.09 11.39 6.70
N GLY A 365 -19.89 12.07 7.52
CA GLY A 365 -21.20 11.60 7.99
C GLY A 365 -21.11 10.48 9.05
N LEU A 366 -19.93 10.19 9.60
CA LEU A 366 -19.70 9.04 10.47
C LEU A 366 -20.02 9.33 11.95
N ARG A 367 -20.35 8.27 12.69
CA ARG A 367 -20.30 8.26 14.15
C ARG A 367 -18.84 8.37 14.59
N VAL A 368 -18.53 9.33 15.46
CA VAL A 368 -17.18 9.58 15.95
C VAL A 368 -17.13 9.35 17.46
N GLN A 369 -16.21 8.48 17.89
CA GLN A 369 -15.91 8.22 19.29
C GLN A 369 -14.73 9.07 19.72
N PHE A 370 -14.89 9.82 20.81
CA PHE A 370 -13.85 10.66 21.38
C PHE A 370 -13.43 10.13 22.74
N ARG A 371 -12.13 10.16 23.01
CA ARG A 371 -11.55 10.00 24.33
C ARG A 371 -10.57 11.13 24.58
N GLY A 372 -10.59 11.72 25.76
CA GLY A 372 -9.66 12.74 26.19
C GLY A 372 -9.12 12.49 27.59
N VAL A 373 -7.97 13.05 27.87
CA VAL A 373 -7.32 13.07 29.18
C VAL A 373 -6.89 14.49 29.53
N ALA A 374 -6.98 14.84 30.81
CA ALA A 374 -6.43 16.09 31.31
C ALA A 374 -4.92 15.96 31.52
N VAL A 375 -4.15 16.84 30.88
CA VAL A 375 -2.71 16.96 31.13
C VAL A 375 -2.38 18.10 32.10
N SER A 376 -3.32 19.03 32.27
CA SER A 376 -3.36 20.06 33.30
C SER A 376 -4.83 20.46 33.53
N ALA A 377 -5.07 21.40 34.45
CA ALA A 377 -6.41 21.98 34.62
C ALA A 377 -6.87 22.83 33.41
N THR A 378 -5.96 23.16 32.50
CA THR A 378 -6.18 24.07 31.36
C THR A 378 -5.87 23.44 30.01
N GLU A 379 -5.53 22.15 29.95
CA GLU A 379 -5.26 21.44 28.69
C GLU A 379 -5.82 20.01 28.72
N LEU A 380 -6.62 19.70 27.70
CA LEU A 380 -7.07 18.36 27.36
C LEU A 380 -6.34 17.89 26.09
N ARG A 381 -5.98 16.61 26.08
CA ARG A 381 -5.52 15.91 24.87
C ARG A 381 -6.37 14.68 24.66
N GLY A 382 -6.67 14.36 23.41
CA GLY A 382 -7.50 13.22 23.13
C GLY A 382 -7.31 12.62 21.75
N THR A 383 -8.05 11.55 21.54
CA THR A 383 -8.15 10.79 20.30
C THR A 383 -9.58 10.82 19.81
N ALA A 384 -9.74 10.72 18.49
CA ALA A 384 -11.02 10.53 17.82
C ALA A 384 -10.91 9.33 16.87
N GLU A 385 -11.92 8.46 16.88
CA GLU A 385 -12.03 7.32 15.98
C GLU A 385 -13.41 7.31 15.32
N ALA A 386 -13.43 7.13 14.00
CA ALA A 386 -14.65 6.90 13.24
C ALA A 386 -14.46 5.69 12.31
N ALA A 387 -15.50 4.88 12.18
CA ALA A 387 -15.49 3.72 11.30
C ALA A 387 -16.77 3.68 10.44
N GLY A 388 -16.59 3.39 9.15
CA GLY A 388 -17.69 3.11 8.23
C GLY A 388 -18.33 1.75 8.50
N ALA A 389 -19.58 1.59 8.08
CA ALA A 389 -20.33 0.36 8.31
C ALA A 389 -20.04 -0.76 7.30
N ASP A 390 -19.41 -0.45 6.16
CA ASP A 390 -19.10 -1.42 5.11
C ASP A 390 -17.94 -2.35 5.53
N PRO A 391 -18.19 -3.66 5.74
CA PRO A 391 -17.15 -4.61 6.12
C PRO A 391 -16.18 -4.95 4.97
N ASP A 392 -16.61 -4.78 3.71
CA ASP A 392 -15.86 -5.10 2.49
C ASP A 392 -14.99 -3.94 2.01
N ALA A 393 -15.34 -2.71 2.40
CA ALA A 393 -14.54 -1.51 2.21
C ALA A 393 -14.45 -0.70 3.51
N PRO A 394 -13.79 -1.23 4.56
CA PRO A 394 -13.78 -0.61 5.87
C PRO A 394 -13.05 0.74 5.81
N LEU A 395 -13.82 1.82 5.94
CA LEU A 395 -13.29 3.15 6.19
C LEU A 395 -12.98 3.28 7.68
N ARG A 396 -11.74 3.63 8.02
CA ARG A 396 -11.35 3.95 9.40
C ARG A 396 -10.61 5.26 9.41
N LEU A 397 -11.03 6.15 10.30
CA LEU A 397 -10.45 7.47 10.49
C LEU A 397 -9.99 7.55 11.94
N LEU A 398 -8.71 7.81 12.15
CA LEU A 398 -8.07 7.91 13.45
C LEU A 398 -7.43 9.29 13.54
N GLY A 399 -7.64 9.99 14.65
CA GLY A 399 -7.15 11.35 14.84
C GLY A 399 -6.80 11.66 16.28
N SER A 400 -6.13 12.79 16.46
CA SER A 400 -5.82 13.38 17.76
C SER A 400 -6.44 14.76 17.88
N TRP A 401 -6.70 15.20 19.10
CA TRP A 401 -7.18 16.55 19.36
C TRP A 401 -6.50 17.14 20.59
N ARG A 402 -6.40 18.47 20.61
CA ARG A 402 -5.86 19.24 21.74
C ARG A 402 -6.76 20.44 21.97
N LEU A 403 -7.24 20.59 23.21
CA LEU A 403 -8.05 21.74 23.61
C LEU A 403 -7.46 22.41 24.85
N THR A 404 -7.65 23.71 24.95
CA THR A 404 -7.23 24.56 26.06
C THR A 404 -8.37 25.44 26.56
N ARG A 405 -8.16 26.06 27.71
CA ARG A 405 -9.09 27.00 28.36
C ARG A 405 -8.53 28.40 28.48
#